data_AF-A0A565BU40-F1
#
_entry.id   AF-A0A565BU40-F1
#
_cell.length_a   1.000
_cell.length_b   1.000
_cell.length_c   1.000
_cell.angle_alpha   90.00
_cell.angle_beta   90.00
_cell.angle_gamma   90.00
#
_symmetry.space_group_name_H-M   'P 1'
#
loop_
_entity.id
_entity.type
_entity.pdbx_description
1 polymer ?
#
loop_
_entity_poly.entity_id
_entity_poly.type
_entity_poly.pdbx_seq_one_letter_code
_entity_poly.pdbx_strand_id
1 'polypeptide(L)'
;MVTPGSDSPKVSPEVIAEHTVRALQRTVPTAVPAIMFLSGHNEEEATKNLNAMNQLKTKKSWSLCFSRCDIFCSFKKKIIHA
;
A
#
# COMPACT_ATOMS: atom_id res chain seq x y z
N MET A 1 4.85 -2.72 -2.91
CA MET A 1 4.06 -2.17 -4.03
C MET A 1 4.62 -2.77 -5.31
N VAL A 2 3.83 -2.89 -6.37
CA VAL A 2 4.36 -3.38 -7.65
C VAL A 2 4.99 -2.19 -8.38
N THR A 3 6.30 -2.05 -8.24
CA THR A 3 7.09 -1.00 -8.88
C THR A 3 8.04 -1.60 -9.91
N PRO A 4 8.44 -0.84 -10.93
CA PRO A 4 9.54 -1.25 -11.80
C PRO A 4 10.83 -1.46 -10.99
N GLY A 5 11.78 -2.22 -11.53
CA GLY A 5 13.11 -2.39 -10.92
C GLY A 5 13.87 -1.07 -10.81
N SER A 6 14.92 -1.03 -9.99
CA SER A 6 15.76 0.17 -9.78
C SER A 6 16.34 0.74 -11.07
N ASP A 7 16.62 -0.12 -12.05
CA ASP A 7 17.28 0.23 -13.31
C ASP A 7 16.29 0.56 -14.44
N SER A 8 14.99 0.57 -14.12
CA SER A 8 13.91 0.83 -15.06
C SER A 8 13.35 2.26 -14.90
N PRO A 9 12.75 2.84 -15.95
CA PRO A 9 12.17 4.18 -15.88
C PRO A 9 11.04 4.24 -14.85
N LYS A 10 10.94 5.37 -14.15
CA LYS A 10 9.84 5.65 -13.22
C LYS A 10 8.52 5.71 -13.97
N VAL A 11 7.48 5.15 -13.37
CA VAL A 11 6.13 5.03 -13.96
C VAL A 11 5.14 5.89 -13.17
N SER A 12 4.03 6.27 -13.79
CA SER A 12 2.99 7.03 -13.12
C SER A 12 2.36 6.26 -11.93
N PRO A 13 1.92 6.97 -10.88
CA PRO A 13 1.28 6.37 -9.71
C PRO A 13 0.04 5.51 -10.02
N GLU A 14 -0.70 5.85 -11.08
CA GLU A 14 -1.92 5.16 -11.52
C GLU A 14 -1.63 3.75 -11.99
N VAL A 15 -0.59 3.58 -12.82
CA VAL A 15 -0.17 2.28 -13.33
C VAL A 15 0.31 1.38 -12.19
N ILE A 16 1.10 1.94 -11.27
CA ILE A 16 1.55 1.25 -10.06
C ILE A 16 0.34 0.79 -9.24
N ALA A 17 -0.68 1.65 -9.11
CA ALA A 17 -1.87 1.36 -8.34
C ALA A 17 -2.70 0.22 -8.95
N GLU A 18 -2.92 0.24 -10.26
CA GLU A 18 -3.67 -0.81 -10.97
C GLU A 18 -2.98 -2.17 -10.86
N HIS A 19 -1.69 -2.24 -11.15
CA HIS A 19 -0.93 -3.49 -11.05
C HIS A 19 -0.87 -4.00 -9.62
N THR A 20 -0.72 -3.11 -8.64
CA THR A 20 -0.69 -3.50 -7.22
C THR A 20 -2.03 -4.04 -6.77
N VAL A 21 -3.14 -3.35 -7.02
CA VAL A 21 -4.48 -3.83 -6.63
C VAL A 21 -4.81 -5.14 -7.34
N ARG A 22 -4.49 -5.27 -8.63
CA ARG A 22 -4.71 -6.50 -9.41
C ARG A 22 -3.91 -7.68 -8.86
N ALA A 23 -2.67 -7.46 -8.43
CA ALA A 23 -1.85 -8.51 -7.82
C ALA A 23 -2.45 -8.96 -6.49
N LEU A 24 -2.84 -8.01 -5.62
CA LEU A 24 -3.44 -8.29 -4.32
C LEU A 24 -4.77 -9.05 -4.45
N GLN A 25 -5.60 -8.69 -5.43
CA GLN A 25 -6.86 -9.38 -5.69
C GLN A 25 -6.72 -10.86 -6.07
N ARG A 26 -5.57 -11.24 -6.65
CA ARG A 26 -5.31 -12.62 -7.08
C ARG A 26 -4.73 -13.49 -5.98
N THR A 27 -4.04 -12.89 -5.01
CA THR A 27 -3.22 -13.63 -4.03
C THR A 27 -3.71 -13.50 -2.61
N VAL A 28 -4.33 -12.37 -2.24
CA VAL A 28 -4.75 -12.11 -0.86
C VAL A 28 -6.22 -12.48 -0.70
N PRO A 29 -6.57 -13.33 0.28
CA PRO A 29 -7.96 -13.62 0.59
C PRO A 29 -8.63 -12.44 1.33
N THR A 30 -9.94 -12.32 1.20
CA THR A 30 -10.76 -11.29 1.84
C THR A 30 -10.70 -11.30 3.37
N ALA A 31 -10.24 -12.39 3.98
CA ALA A 31 -10.09 -12.52 5.43
C ALA A 31 -8.99 -11.62 6.03
N VAL A 32 -8.06 -11.13 5.21
CA VAL A 32 -7.01 -10.21 5.68
C VAL A 32 -7.62 -8.83 5.92
N PRO A 33 -7.42 -8.17 7.07
CA PRO A 33 -8.04 -6.87 7.34
C PRO A 33 -7.28 -5.68 6.73
N ALA A 34 -5.94 -5.76 6.64
CA ALA A 34 -5.10 -4.66 6.18
C ALA A 34 -3.82 -5.15 5.50
N ILE A 35 -3.37 -4.38 4.52
CA ILE A 35 -2.10 -4.59 3.81
C ILE A 35 -1.23 -3.36 4.05
N MET A 36 -0.04 -3.61 4.57
CA MET A 36 0.92 -2.57 4.92
C MET A 36 2.09 -2.56 3.97
N PHE A 37 2.29 -1.44 3.27
CA PHE A 37 3.43 -1.27 2.36
C PHE A 37 4.66 -0.72 3.08
N LEU A 38 5.84 -1.16 2.66
CA LEU A 38 7.14 -0.61 3.04
C LEU A 38 7.53 0.48 2.04
N SER A 39 7.96 1.66 2.53
CA SER A 39 8.22 2.84 1.67
C SER A 39 9.62 2.89 1.03
N GLY A 40 10.59 2.09 1.52
CA GLY A 40 11.84 1.66 0.84
C GLY A 40 12.84 2.72 0.35
N HIS A 41 12.41 3.75 -0.38
CA HIS A 41 13.29 4.65 -1.13
C HIS A 41 12.88 6.13 -1.08
N ASN A 42 11.61 6.50 -1.32
CA ASN A 42 11.17 7.92 -1.39
C ASN A 42 9.78 8.12 -0.78
N GLU A 43 9.65 9.00 0.22
CA GLU A 43 8.38 9.20 0.96
C GLU A 43 7.27 9.85 0.13
N GLU A 44 7.61 10.86 -0.67
CA GLU A 44 6.63 11.61 -1.46
C GLU A 44 6.03 10.75 -2.58
N GLU A 45 6.88 9.99 -3.26
CA GLU A 45 6.50 9.07 -4.33
C GLU A 45 5.63 7.94 -3.78
N ALA A 46 6.02 7.37 -2.63
CA ALA A 46 5.24 6.37 -1.91
C ALA A 46 3.84 6.89 -1.56
N THR A 47 3.74 8.11 -1.03
CA THR A 47 2.47 8.75 -0.65
C THR A 47 1.55 8.97 -1.86
N LYS A 48 2.09 9.47 -2.98
CA LYS A 48 1.35 9.65 -4.24
C LYS A 48 0.78 8.31 -4.74
N ASN A 49 1.58 7.26 -4.70
CA ASN A 49 1.16 5.94 -5.15
C ASN A 49 0.06 5.34 -4.25
N LEU A 50 0.13 5.54 -2.92
CA LEU A 50 -0.94 5.11 -2.01
C LEU A 50 -2.23 5.90 -2.21
N ASN A 51 -2.13 7.21 -2.44
CA ASN A 51 -3.30 8.03 -2.75
C ASN A 51 -3.99 7.54 -4.04
N ALA A 52 -3.22 7.27 -5.10
CA ALA A 52 -3.74 6.69 -6.33
C ALA A 52 -4.42 5.33 -6.08
N MET A 53 -3.79 4.45 -5.30
CA MET A 53 -4.39 3.16 -4.90
C MET A 53 -5.70 3.32 -4.15
N ASN A 54 -5.82 4.30 -3.25
CA ASN A 54 -7.04 4.55 -2.50
C ASN A 54 -8.17 5.14 -3.37
N GLN A 55 -7.82 5.99 -4.33
CA GLN A 55 -8.79 6.61 -5.26
C GLN A 55 -9.40 5.63 -6.28
N LEU A 56 -8.72 4.53 -6.60
CA LEU A 56 -9.26 3.51 -7.51
C LEU A 56 -10.60 2.94 -6.97
N LYS A 57 -11.70 3.10 -7.71
CA LYS A 57 -13.01 2.54 -7.37
C LYS A 57 -13.09 1.06 -7.76
N THR A 58 -12.38 0.22 -7.03
CA THR A 58 -12.32 -1.23 -7.26
C THR A 58 -12.74 -1.97 -5.99
N LYS A 59 -13.25 -3.21 -6.11
CA LYS A 59 -13.52 -4.11 -4.98
C LYS A 59 -12.25 -4.33 -4.15
N LYS A 60 -12.11 -3.57 -3.07
CA LYS A 60 -11.02 -3.62 -2.11
C LYS A 60 -11.63 -3.95 -0.76
N SER A 61 -11.42 -5.18 -0.31
CA SER A 61 -11.83 -5.62 1.02
C SER A 61 -10.81 -5.28 2.10
N TRP A 62 -9.63 -4.81 1.69
CA TRP A 62 -8.47 -4.56 2.54
C TRP A 62 -8.27 -3.06 2.76
N SER A 63 -7.88 -2.70 3.98
CA SER A 63 -7.37 -1.35 4.27
C SER A 63 -5.91 -1.24 3.81
N LEU A 64 -5.55 -0.20 3.04
CA LEU A 64 -4.19 0.03 2.54
C LEU A 64 -3.52 1.12 3.38
N CYS A 65 -2.42 0.77 4.08
CA CYS A 65 -1.68 1.68 4.95
C CYS A 65 -0.17 1.59 4.70
N PHE A 66 0.59 2.64 5.07
CA PHE A 66 2.06 2.60 5.08
C PHE A 66 2.60 2.17 6.44
N SER A 67 3.52 1.21 6.43
CA SER A 67 4.42 0.98 7.56
C SER A 67 5.70 1.76 7.33
N ARG A 68 5.79 2.91 8.00
CA ARG A 68 7.07 3.59 8.23
C ARG A 68 7.69 2.94 9.46
N CYS A 69 8.99 2.64 9.41
CA CYS A 69 9.70 1.96 10.51
C CYS A 69 9.50 2.67 11.87
N ASP A 70 9.18 3.96 11.87
CA ASP A 70 8.94 4.74 13.08
C ASP A 70 7.48 4.75 13.57
N ILE A 71 6.48 4.53 12.70
CA ILE A 71 5.08 4.78 13.04
C ILE A 71 4.35 3.56 13.63
N PHE A 72 4.88 2.35 13.45
CA PHE A 72 4.22 1.12 13.91
C PHE A 72 4.26 0.92 15.44
N CYS A 73 5.15 1.62 16.14
CA CYS A 73 5.18 1.59 17.61
C CYS A 73 3.93 2.25 18.24
N SER A 74 3.26 3.18 17.54
CA SER A 74 2.13 3.93 18.11
C SER A 74 0.76 3.26 17.97
N PHE A 75 0.54 2.41 16.95
CA PHE A 75 -0.81 1.87 16.70
C PHE A 75 -1.15 0.60 17.49
N LYS A 76 -0.16 -0.16 17.97
CA LYS A 76 -0.43 -1.35 18.81
C LYS A 76 -0.96 -1.02 20.22
N LYS A 77 -0.78 0.21 20.71
CA LYS A 77 -1.25 0.58 22.07
C LYS A 77 -2.74 0.95 22.15
N LYS A 78 -3.39 1.28 21.03
CA LYS A 78 -4.75 1.88 21.06
C LYS A 78 -5.89 0.89 20.80
N ILE A 79 -5.59 -0.36 20.42
CA ILE A 79 -6.61 -1.36 20.03
C ILE A 79 -6.84 -2.42 21.14
N ILE A 80 -6.06 -2.41 22.24
CA ILE A 80 -6.18 -3.39 23.33
C ILE A 80 -6.92 -2.83 24.56
N HIS A 81 -7.43 -1.58 24.51
CA HIS A 81 -8.16 -0.96 25.63
C HIS A 81 -9.36 -0.11 25.16
N ALA A 82 -10.26 -0.68 24.36
CA ALA A 82 -11.61 -0.13 24.15
C ALA A 82 -12.61 -1.25 23.87
#